data_AF-A0AAD3CTQ4-F1
#
_entry.id   AF-A0AAD3CTQ4-F1
#
_cell.length_a   1.000
_cell.length_b   1.000
_cell.length_c   1.000
_cell.angle_alpha   90.00
_cell.angle_beta   90.00
_cell.angle_gamma   90.00
#
_symmetry.space_group_name_H-M   'P 1'
#
loop_
_entity.id
_entity.type
_entity.pdbx_description
1 polymer ?
#
loop_
_entity_poly.entity_id
_entity_poly.type
_entity_poly.pdbx_seq_one_letter_code
_entity_poly.pdbx_strand_id
1 'polypeptide(L)'
;MSSSTTNTSNANGVANKRAEQMKKLKDANNKYKDLLKLAKERIQSQEEEMEKLKAALEEAEKKATSSSSLKQQTDNNSISNAYYSYEYTVPQSTELAEQDSITVVRVHQRIKADLLHDGNNFDSNINEEENGQNNDQSSIWALIEYEHNLGESADAFIGSTKRFQRWRKFSSENDLTDHIRRNTGEPIHLPPYSLSPIQSQQIEEEARQAVAHVTEEFRRFRVRAEVARKQADATVKALQSNNVQTAQRHIEGQDLATELEQARTDHEQLEKLRADFAEQEAQWKEAYDVLLHENNALKSSGSEALLAAQWRQRYETCLMEKEKAETALAIERQKLSKESHDRKKEDAGKYESKYKDLKESFRLYRKKAKEIFEAQQNGDMAVIQNMGDSSSEDAKISYLRNLMVNYLSSDPAVREHMEGAIGTVLKFSSDDCARITKQKKLHQEGTSSSWFG
;
A
#
# COMPACT_ATOMS: atom_id res chain seq x y z
N MET A 1 -59.52 45.86 62.93
CA MET A 1 -58.11 45.38 62.98
C MET A 1 -58.02 44.11 62.14
N SER A 2 -56.83 43.79 61.62
CA SER A 2 -56.56 42.64 60.73
C SER A 2 -57.22 42.79 59.34
N SER A 3 -56.64 42.35 58.22
CA SER A 3 -55.37 41.64 57.96
C SER A 3 -54.72 42.19 56.66
N SER A 4 -53.38 42.22 56.55
CA SER A 4 -52.68 42.63 55.30
C SER A 4 -51.21 42.15 55.27
N THR A 5 -50.97 40.84 55.13
CA THR A 5 -49.62 40.24 55.25
C THR A 5 -49.40 38.99 54.38
N THR A 6 -49.77 39.01 53.10
CA THR A 6 -49.50 37.90 52.15
C THR A 6 -49.17 38.39 50.73
N ASN A 7 -47.90 38.69 50.44
CA ASN A 7 -47.41 38.73 49.05
C ASN A 7 -45.87 38.65 48.87
N THR A 8 -45.08 38.78 49.95
CA THR A 8 -43.61 38.89 49.88
C THR A 8 -42.86 37.61 49.50
N SER A 9 -43.49 36.44 49.62
CA SER A 9 -42.85 35.13 49.44
C SER A 9 -42.47 34.81 47.99
N ASN A 10 -43.28 35.27 47.02
CA ASN A 10 -43.11 34.87 45.62
C ASN A 10 -41.91 35.56 44.93
N ALA A 11 -41.59 36.79 45.32
CA ALA A 11 -40.47 37.55 44.77
C ALA A 11 -39.11 36.90 45.04
N ASN A 12 -38.90 36.38 46.24
CA ASN A 12 -37.65 35.73 46.63
C ASN A 12 -37.35 34.45 45.81
N GLY A 13 -38.39 33.71 45.42
CA GLY A 13 -38.25 32.53 44.56
C GLY A 13 -37.72 32.86 43.16
N VAL A 14 -38.16 33.99 42.58
CA VAL A 14 -37.69 34.48 41.28
C VAL A 14 -36.26 35.00 41.38
N ALA A 15 -35.92 35.72 42.45
CA ALA A 15 -34.56 36.22 42.70
C ALA A 15 -33.53 35.08 42.80
N ASN A 16 -33.83 34.03 43.57
CA ASN A 16 -32.95 32.87 43.71
C ASN A 16 -32.75 32.11 42.39
N LYS A 17 -33.82 31.87 41.62
CA LYS A 17 -33.71 31.23 40.29
C LYS A 17 -32.82 32.03 39.34
N ARG A 18 -32.94 33.36 39.33
CA ARG A 18 -32.09 34.25 38.51
C ARG A 18 -30.62 34.21 38.97
N ALA A 19 -30.36 34.16 40.28
CA ALA A 19 -29.01 34.04 40.82
C ALA A 19 -28.36 32.70 40.44
N GLU A 20 -29.10 31.59 40.51
CA GLU A 20 -28.64 30.26 40.12
C GLU A 20 -28.35 30.17 38.61
N GLN A 21 -29.22 30.74 37.76
CA GLN A 21 -29.01 30.83 36.32
C GLN A 21 -27.75 31.65 35.99
N MET A 22 -27.53 32.78 36.66
CA MET A 22 -26.32 33.60 36.52
C MET A 22 -25.06 32.86 36.99
N LYS A 23 -25.15 31.97 38.00
CA LYS A 23 -24.03 31.10 38.38
C LYS A 23 -23.72 30.09 37.26
N LYS A 24 -24.73 29.37 36.76
CA LYS A 24 -24.56 28.39 35.67
C LYS A 24 -23.96 29.03 34.40
N LEU A 25 -24.34 30.25 34.08
CA LEU A 25 -23.74 31.03 32.98
C LEU A 25 -22.28 31.42 33.24
N LYS A 26 -21.88 31.73 34.48
CA LYS A 26 -20.45 31.97 34.83
C LYS A 26 -19.64 30.68 34.73
N ASP A 27 -20.15 29.59 35.29
CA ASP A 27 -19.49 28.29 35.30
C ASP A 27 -19.29 27.76 33.87
N ALA A 28 -20.28 27.93 32.98
CA ALA A 28 -20.17 27.64 31.56
C ALA A 28 -19.14 28.53 30.84
N ASN A 29 -19.16 29.86 31.08
CA ASN A 29 -18.17 30.77 30.49
C ASN A 29 -16.73 30.48 30.93
N ASN A 30 -16.52 29.97 32.15
CA ASN A 30 -15.21 29.52 32.60
C ASN A 30 -14.78 28.26 31.84
N LYS A 31 -15.65 27.23 31.75
CA LYS A 31 -15.37 26.04 30.93
C LYS A 31 -15.04 26.36 29.47
N TYR A 32 -15.73 27.32 28.85
CA TYR A 32 -15.39 27.77 27.49
C TYR A 32 -14.03 28.46 27.40
N LYS A 33 -13.60 29.23 28.41
CA LYS A 33 -12.25 29.81 28.47
C LYS A 33 -11.17 28.74 28.62
N ASP A 34 -11.41 27.74 29.46
CA ASP A 34 -10.47 26.63 29.68
C ASP A 34 -10.33 25.78 28.40
N LEU A 35 -11.44 25.51 27.71
CA LEU A 35 -11.45 24.85 26.40
C LEU A 35 -10.71 25.67 25.32
N LEU A 36 -10.90 27.00 25.30
CA LEU A 36 -10.18 27.93 24.42
C LEU A 36 -8.68 27.98 24.72
N LYS A 37 -8.27 27.84 25.99
CA LYS A 37 -6.86 27.74 26.39
C LYS A 37 -6.26 26.43 25.88
N LEU A 38 -6.92 25.30 26.15
CA LEU A 38 -6.49 23.98 25.70
C LEU A 38 -6.39 23.90 24.16
N ALA A 39 -7.34 24.51 23.45
CA ALA A 39 -7.31 24.58 21.99
C ALA A 39 -6.10 25.39 21.46
N LYS A 40 -5.76 26.51 22.11
CA LYS A 40 -4.56 27.31 21.76
C LYS A 40 -3.28 26.55 22.04
N GLU A 41 -3.17 25.90 23.20
CA GLU A 41 -2.00 25.09 23.58
C GLU A 41 -1.79 23.93 22.60
N ARG A 42 -2.88 23.29 22.14
CA ARG A 42 -2.83 22.25 21.11
C ARG A 42 -2.41 22.80 19.74
N ILE A 43 -2.93 23.96 19.31
CA ILE A 43 -2.52 24.60 18.05
C ILE A 43 -1.03 24.94 18.08
N GLN A 44 -0.55 25.60 19.15
CA GLN A 44 0.87 25.93 19.30
C GLN A 44 1.75 24.67 19.26
N SER A 45 1.36 23.60 19.97
CA SER A 45 2.10 22.33 19.92
C SER A 45 2.18 21.72 18.52
N GLN A 46 1.17 21.91 17.67
CA GLN A 46 1.17 21.45 16.28
C GLN A 46 1.97 22.38 15.36
N GLU A 47 2.01 23.68 15.64
CA GLU A 47 2.88 24.64 14.95
C GLU A 47 4.36 24.34 15.22
N GLU A 48 4.72 24.08 16.48
CA GLU A 48 6.07 23.66 16.88
C GLU A 48 6.50 22.30 16.29
N GLU A 49 5.56 21.35 16.14
CA GLU A 49 5.81 20.07 15.47
C GLU A 49 6.04 20.25 13.97
N MET A 50 5.20 21.06 13.31
CA MET A 50 5.36 21.41 11.90
C MET A 50 6.64 22.19 11.61
N GLU A 51 7.13 23.00 12.54
CA GLU A 51 8.42 23.69 12.42
C GLU A 51 9.60 22.71 12.55
N LYS A 52 9.56 21.79 13.52
CA LYS A 52 10.55 20.71 13.66
C LYS A 52 10.62 19.82 12.40
N LEU A 53 9.47 19.48 11.82
CA LEU A 53 9.40 18.71 10.58
C LEU A 53 9.98 19.47 9.37
N LYS A 54 9.75 20.79 9.26
CA LYS A 54 10.38 21.62 8.22
C LYS A 54 11.90 21.67 8.39
N ALA A 55 12.38 21.90 9.61
CA ALA A 55 13.82 21.94 9.89
C ALA A 55 14.52 20.62 9.57
N ALA A 56 13.89 19.47 9.91
CA ALA A 56 14.40 18.14 9.56
C ALA A 56 14.40 17.89 8.04
N LEU A 57 13.42 18.42 7.30
CA LEU A 57 13.37 18.33 5.83
C LEU A 57 14.47 19.19 5.20
N GLU A 58 14.69 20.42 5.67
CA GLU A 58 15.77 21.30 5.23
C GLU A 58 17.16 20.69 5.54
N GLU A 59 17.32 20.02 6.69
CA GLU A 59 18.55 19.30 7.03
C GLU A 59 18.76 18.08 6.12
N ALA A 60 17.69 17.35 5.78
CA ALA A 60 17.75 16.23 4.82
C ALA A 60 18.08 16.72 3.40
N GLU A 61 17.54 17.85 2.96
CA GLU A 61 17.85 18.47 1.66
C GLU A 61 19.30 18.97 1.60
N LYS A 62 19.82 19.56 2.69
CA LYS A 62 21.24 19.91 2.82
C LYS A 62 22.16 18.69 2.80
N LYS A 63 21.75 17.57 3.42
CA LYS A 63 22.49 16.30 3.34
C LYS A 63 22.47 15.74 1.92
N ALA A 64 21.31 15.72 1.26
CA ALA A 64 21.16 15.24 -0.11
C ALA A 64 22.00 16.05 -1.11
N THR A 65 21.94 17.38 -1.06
CA THR A 65 22.74 18.27 -1.92
C THR A 65 24.25 18.14 -1.62
N SER A 66 24.65 18.04 -0.35
CA SER A 66 26.05 17.78 0.03
C SER A 66 26.57 16.44 -0.52
N SER A 67 25.75 15.40 -0.56
CA SER A 67 26.10 14.11 -1.19
C SER A 67 26.00 14.10 -2.71
N SER A 68 25.22 15.02 -3.31
CA SER A 68 25.11 15.16 -4.77
C SER A 68 26.28 15.92 -5.38
N SER A 69 27.00 16.74 -4.61
CA SER A 69 28.03 17.68 -5.11
C SER A 69 29.30 17.04 -5.69
N LEU A 70 29.33 15.71 -5.90
CA LEU A 70 30.42 14.99 -6.58
C LEU A 70 30.07 14.52 -8.01
N LYS A 71 28.86 14.82 -8.52
CA LYS A 71 28.47 14.62 -9.92
C LYS A 71 27.59 15.79 -10.40
N GLN A 72 27.70 16.12 -11.68
CA GLN A 72 27.00 17.21 -12.38
C GLN A 72 27.51 18.64 -12.10
N GLN A 73 28.77 18.87 -12.50
CA GLN A 73 28.99 19.96 -13.45
C GLN A 73 28.63 19.42 -14.85
N THR A 74 28.02 20.24 -15.70
CA THR A 74 27.07 19.85 -16.78
C THR A 74 25.75 19.27 -16.23
N ASP A 75 24.56 19.62 -16.75
CA ASP A 75 24.25 20.20 -18.07
C ASP A 75 23.47 21.52 -18.01
N ASN A 76 23.84 22.49 -18.84
CA ASN A 76 22.93 23.52 -19.35
C ASN A 76 23.53 24.27 -20.56
N ASN A 77 23.90 23.52 -21.61
CA ASN A 77 24.15 24.12 -22.92
C ASN A 77 23.74 23.15 -24.05
N SER A 78 22.97 23.64 -25.01
CA SER A 78 22.47 22.87 -26.15
C SER A 78 23.55 22.75 -27.22
N ILE A 79 24.59 21.96 -26.94
CA ILE A 79 25.64 21.65 -27.92
C ILE A 79 25.25 20.38 -28.67
N SER A 80 25.24 20.48 -30.00
CA SER A 80 25.12 19.36 -30.92
C SER A 80 26.04 18.21 -30.49
N ASN A 81 25.48 17.01 -30.31
CA ASN A 81 26.25 15.79 -30.13
C ASN A 81 26.83 15.37 -31.51
N ALA A 82 27.69 16.23 -32.06
CA ALA A 82 28.62 15.88 -33.10
C ALA A 82 29.50 14.77 -32.53
N TYR A 83 29.27 13.56 -33.02
CA TYR A 83 29.98 12.37 -32.62
C TYR A 83 31.46 12.59 -32.97
N TYR A 84 32.25 13.04 -32.00
CA TYR A 84 33.71 13.19 -32.13
C TYR A 84 34.31 11.79 -32.20
N SER A 85 34.19 11.22 -33.39
CA SER A 85 35.04 10.16 -33.89
C SER A 85 36.47 10.69 -33.87
N TYR A 86 37.13 10.51 -32.73
CA TYR A 86 38.58 10.42 -32.72
C TYR A 86 38.96 9.43 -33.81
N GLU A 87 39.66 9.89 -34.84
CA GLU A 87 40.22 9.01 -35.86
C GLU A 87 41.27 8.14 -35.16
N TYR A 88 40.82 6.99 -34.67
CA TYR A 88 41.68 5.91 -34.23
C TYR A 88 42.40 5.37 -35.48
N THR A 89 43.46 6.06 -35.87
CA THR A 89 44.50 5.53 -36.75
C THR A 89 45.14 4.36 -36.02
N VAL A 90 44.51 3.18 -36.12
CA VAL A 90 45.05 1.91 -35.62
C VAL A 90 46.42 1.75 -36.29
N PRO A 91 47.53 1.86 -35.54
CA PRO A 91 48.85 1.73 -36.15
C PRO A 91 48.96 0.32 -36.71
N GLN A 92 49.31 0.19 -37.99
CA GLN A 92 49.45 -1.13 -38.60
C GLN A 92 50.49 -1.94 -37.81
N SER A 93 50.14 -3.18 -37.48
CA SER A 93 50.64 -3.92 -36.32
C SER A 93 52.11 -4.38 -36.39
N THR A 94 52.91 -3.83 -37.31
CA THR A 94 54.14 -4.45 -37.83
C THR A 94 55.43 -3.71 -37.48
N GLU A 95 55.41 -2.43 -37.08
CA GLU A 95 56.64 -1.61 -36.91
C GLU A 95 57.00 -1.23 -35.47
N LEU A 96 56.20 -1.62 -34.47
CA LEU A 96 56.44 -1.30 -33.04
C LEU A 96 56.80 -2.54 -32.21
N ALA A 97 57.74 -3.35 -32.73
CA ALA A 97 58.27 -4.52 -32.04
C ALA A 97 59.28 -4.15 -30.93
N GLU A 98 60.06 -3.09 -31.14
CA GLU A 98 61.23 -2.73 -30.31
C GLU A 98 61.20 -1.22 -29.95
N GLN A 99 60.43 -0.87 -28.92
CA GLN A 99 60.53 0.42 -28.23
C GLN A 99 60.45 0.22 -26.72
N ASP A 100 61.61 0.22 -26.05
CA ASP A 100 61.75 0.11 -24.58
C ASP A 100 61.23 1.34 -23.81
N SER A 101 60.54 2.24 -24.50
CA SER A 101 60.09 3.56 -24.05
C SER A 101 58.58 3.64 -23.80
N ILE A 102 57.91 2.53 -23.48
CA ILE A 102 56.44 2.53 -23.31
C ILE A 102 56.01 1.80 -22.04
N THR A 103 55.53 2.55 -21.06
CA THR A 103 54.94 2.01 -19.82
C THR A 103 53.45 1.73 -19.97
N VAL A 104 52.91 0.86 -19.11
CA VAL A 104 51.45 0.66 -18.97
C VAL A 104 50.94 1.51 -17.82
N VAL A 105 49.94 2.36 -18.07
CA VAL A 105 49.35 3.24 -17.04
C VAL A 105 48.17 2.58 -16.33
N ARG A 106 47.33 1.87 -17.09
CA ARG A 106 46.05 1.32 -16.61
C ARG A 106 45.50 0.26 -17.56
N VAL A 107 44.75 -0.70 -17.03
CA VAL A 107 43.80 -1.51 -17.80
C VAL A 107 42.41 -0.90 -17.62
N HIS A 108 41.78 -0.42 -18.69
CA HIS A 108 40.45 0.20 -18.64
C HIS A 108 39.33 -0.82 -18.76
N GLN A 109 39.49 -1.81 -19.64
CA GLN A 109 38.45 -2.80 -19.93
C GLN A 109 39.07 -4.17 -20.20
N ARG A 110 38.38 -5.23 -19.81
CA ARG A 110 38.70 -6.63 -20.15
C ARG A 110 37.45 -7.31 -20.72
N ILE A 111 37.63 -8.18 -21.70
CA ILE A 111 36.58 -8.98 -22.33
C ILE A 111 37.12 -10.40 -22.49
N LYS A 112 36.35 -11.41 -22.05
CA LYS A 112 36.60 -12.82 -22.38
C LYS A 112 35.92 -13.08 -23.73
N ALA A 113 36.71 -13.35 -24.76
CA ALA A 113 36.22 -13.67 -26.10
C ALA A 113 36.49 -15.15 -26.38
N ASP A 114 35.48 -15.98 -26.14
CA ASP A 114 35.49 -17.40 -26.45
C ASP A 114 35.69 -17.56 -27.98
N LEU A 115 36.68 -18.37 -28.38
CA LEU A 115 36.85 -18.69 -29.80
C LEU A 115 35.69 -19.58 -30.23
N LEU A 116 34.71 -18.99 -30.93
CA LEU A 116 33.67 -19.74 -31.62
C LEU A 116 34.34 -20.77 -32.53
N HIS A 117 34.19 -22.04 -32.18
CA HIS A 117 34.75 -23.15 -32.93
C HIS A 117 33.95 -23.27 -34.22
N ASP A 118 34.51 -22.76 -35.32
CA ASP A 118 33.77 -22.55 -36.57
C ASP A 118 33.34 -23.91 -37.14
N GLY A 119 32.02 -24.16 -37.14
CA GLY A 119 31.41 -25.48 -36.95
C GLY A 119 31.43 -26.44 -38.14
N ASN A 120 32.49 -26.41 -38.96
CA ASN A 120 32.61 -27.18 -40.21
C ASN A 120 33.45 -28.45 -40.06
N ASN A 121 33.24 -29.23 -39.01
CA ASN A 121 33.75 -30.60 -38.91
C ASN A 121 32.62 -31.59 -38.59
N PHE A 122 31.76 -31.81 -39.58
CA PHE A 122 30.79 -32.91 -39.61
C PHE A 122 31.54 -34.23 -39.89
N ASP A 123 31.07 -35.33 -39.30
CA ASP A 123 31.71 -36.66 -39.27
C ASP A 123 33.12 -36.74 -38.65
N SER A 124 33.20 -37.19 -37.40
CA SER A 124 33.69 -38.56 -37.16
C SER A 124 33.38 -39.08 -35.74
N ASN A 125 32.91 -40.33 -35.71
CA ASN A 125 32.71 -41.28 -34.59
C ASN A 125 32.80 -40.79 -33.13
N ILE A 126 31.69 -41.08 -32.43
CA ILE A 126 31.66 -41.32 -30.99
C ILE A 126 32.66 -42.45 -30.63
N ASN A 127 33.56 -42.17 -29.69
CA ASN A 127 34.01 -43.11 -28.67
C ASN A 127 34.25 -42.30 -27.40
N GLU A 128 33.57 -42.66 -26.31
CA GLU A 128 33.74 -42.05 -25.01
C GLU A 128 34.94 -42.69 -24.31
N GLU A 129 36.00 -41.93 -23.99
CA GLU A 129 36.79 -42.10 -22.76
C GLU A 129 37.81 -40.95 -22.56
N GLU A 130 38.25 -40.82 -21.30
CA GLU A 130 39.35 -39.99 -20.77
C GLU A 130 39.24 -38.45 -20.63
N ASN A 131 39.64 -38.02 -19.43
CA ASN A 131 40.29 -36.76 -19.04
C ASN A 131 39.61 -35.40 -19.33
N GLY A 132 39.01 -34.86 -18.27
CA GLY A 132 38.51 -33.48 -18.20
C GLY A 132 39.62 -32.41 -18.14
N GLN A 133 40.29 -32.18 -19.27
CA GLN A 133 40.96 -30.91 -19.56
C GLN A 133 40.23 -30.18 -20.69
N ASN A 134 39.09 -29.58 -20.34
CA ASN A 134 38.50 -28.51 -21.16
C ASN A 134 39.47 -27.33 -21.20
N ASN A 135 40.39 -27.36 -22.18
CA ASN A 135 41.19 -26.21 -22.56
C ASN A 135 40.25 -25.16 -23.16
N ASP A 136 39.68 -24.37 -22.28
CA ASP A 136 38.77 -23.26 -22.55
C ASP A 136 39.53 -22.21 -23.38
N GLN A 137 39.57 -22.37 -24.71
CA GLN A 137 40.31 -21.52 -25.67
C GLN A 137 39.67 -20.14 -25.83
N SER A 138 39.44 -19.51 -24.70
CA SER A 138 38.96 -18.15 -24.56
C SER A 138 40.13 -17.19 -24.63
N SER A 139 40.08 -16.28 -25.59
CA SER A 139 41.09 -15.24 -25.70
C SER A 139 40.67 -14.03 -24.89
N ILE A 140 41.58 -13.52 -24.07
CA ILE A 140 41.33 -12.33 -23.25
C ILE A 140 41.74 -11.11 -24.06
N TRP A 141 40.80 -10.19 -24.26
CA TRP A 141 41.07 -8.89 -24.86
C TRP A 141 41.05 -7.83 -23.77
N ALA A 142 42.11 -7.02 -23.70
CA ALA A 142 42.22 -5.94 -22.73
C ALA A 142 42.50 -4.60 -23.43
N LEU A 143 41.71 -3.58 -23.09
CA LEU A 143 41.96 -2.19 -23.46
C LEU A 143 42.90 -1.62 -22.41
N ILE A 144 44.14 -1.39 -22.81
CA ILE A 144 45.21 -0.95 -21.92
C ILE A 144 45.67 0.44 -22.38
N GLU A 145 45.94 1.32 -21.42
CA GLU A 145 46.52 2.65 -21.63
C GLU A 145 48.04 2.58 -21.49
N TYR A 146 48.72 3.28 -22.39
CA TYR A 146 50.16 3.40 -22.46
C TYR A 146 50.59 4.83 -22.24
N GLU A 147 51.80 5.00 -21.76
CA GLU A 147 52.48 6.29 -21.69
C GLU A 147 53.84 6.15 -22.38
N HIS A 148 54.13 7.06 -23.31
CA HIS A 148 55.38 7.05 -24.06
C HIS A 148 56.44 7.83 -23.28
N ASN A 149 57.41 7.10 -22.73
CA ASN A 149 58.58 7.63 -22.03
C ASN A 149 59.55 8.21 -23.08
N LEU A 150 59.27 9.40 -23.60
CA LEU A 150 60.30 10.15 -24.33
C LEU A 150 61.46 10.41 -23.37
N GLY A 151 62.62 9.81 -23.65
CA GLY A 151 63.82 9.93 -22.82
C GLY A 151 64.23 11.38 -22.62
N GLU A 152 64.84 11.67 -21.47
CA GLU A 152 65.07 13.02 -20.92
C GLU A 152 65.83 13.96 -21.86
N SER A 153 65.09 14.66 -22.73
CA SER A 153 65.59 15.78 -23.52
C SER A 153 65.35 17.07 -22.74
N ALA A 154 66.40 17.86 -22.54
CA ALA A 154 66.54 18.78 -21.42
C ALA A 154 65.60 20.02 -21.38
N ASP A 155 64.76 20.22 -22.41
CA ASP A 155 63.80 21.33 -22.50
C ASP A 155 62.38 20.98 -21.98
N ALA A 156 62.23 19.83 -21.31
CA ALA A 156 60.95 19.26 -20.91
C ALA A 156 60.27 19.96 -19.70
N PHE A 157 59.73 21.18 -19.88
CA PHE A 157 58.93 21.85 -18.83
C PHE A 157 57.40 21.74 -19.00
N ILE A 158 56.87 21.60 -20.22
CA ILE A 158 55.44 21.32 -20.48
C ILE A 158 55.27 20.33 -21.66
N GLY A 159 56.01 19.21 -21.60
CA GLY A 159 55.80 18.10 -22.54
C GLY A 159 54.57 17.29 -22.13
N SER A 160 53.46 17.38 -22.87
CA SER A 160 52.31 16.50 -22.62
C SER A 160 52.70 15.05 -22.92
N THR A 161 52.70 14.19 -21.90
CA THR A 161 53.00 12.76 -22.07
C THR A 161 51.96 12.16 -23.02
N LYS A 162 52.44 11.57 -24.13
CA LYS A 162 51.56 11.04 -25.17
C LYS A 162 50.97 9.71 -24.71
N ARG A 163 49.86 9.80 -23.98
CA ARG A 163 49.06 8.64 -23.60
C ARG A 163 48.21 8.18 -24.77
N PHE A 164 48.12 6.87 -24.93
CA PHE A 164 47.30 6.24 -25.97
C PHE A 164 46.74 4.91 -25.48
N GLN A 165 45.55 4.55 -25.94
CA GLN A 165 44.91 3.30 -25.60
C GLN A 165 45.02 2.34 -26.80
N ARG A 166 45.34 1.07 -26.55
CA ARG A 166 45.14 0.01 -27.56
C ARG A 166 44.57 -1.25 -26.94
N TRP A 167 43.77 -1.96 -27.71
CA TRP A 167 43.41 -3.34 -27.41
C TRP A 167 44.62 -4.25 -27.62
N ARG A 168 44.85 -5.21 -26.72
CA ARG A 168 45.70 -6.38 -26.97
C ARG A 168 44.97 -7.67 -26.63
N LYS A 169 45.27 -8.72 -27.40
CA LYS A 169 44.83 -10.10 -27.19
C LYS A 169 45.87 -10.84 -26.36
N PHE A 170 45.40 -11.66 -25.44
CA PHE A 170 46.19 -12.53 -24.57
C PHE A 170 45.60 -13.95 -24.61
N SER A 171 46.44 -14.98 -24.51
CA SER A 171 45.99 -16.37 -24.55
C SER A 171 45.53 -16.88 -23.18
N SER A 172 46.01 -16.26 -22.11
CA SER A 172 45.68 -16.58 -20.72
C SER A 172 45.73 -15.33 -19.82
N GLU A 173 45.17 -15.43 -18.62
CA GLU A 173 45.25 -14.40 -17.57
C GLU A 173 46.71 -14.17 -17.11
N ASN A 174 47.54 -15.22 -17.19
CA ASN A 174 48.96 -15.16 -16.88
C ASN A 174 49.70 -14.28 -17.89
N ASP A 175 49.41 -14.40 -19.19
CA ASP A 175 50.03 -13.55 -20.22
C ASP A 175 49.68 -12.07 -20.03
N LEU A 176 48.42 -11.78 -19.64
CA LEU A 176 47.97 -10.42 -19.33
C LEU A 176 48.70 -9.85 -18.12
N THR A 177 48.77 -10.61 -17.02
CA THR A 177 49.40 -10.15 -15.77
C THR A 177 50.92 -10.01 -15.90
N ASP A 178 51.60 -10.91 -16.61
CA ASP A 178 53.03 -10.80 -16.89
C ASP A 178 53.35 -9.66 -17.86
N HIS A 179 52.53 -9.44 -18.90
CA HIS A 179 52.68 -8.26 -19.77
C HIS A 179 52.57 -6.96 -18.99
N ILE A 180 51.64 -6.86 -18.05
CA ILE A 180 51.50 -5.67 -17.20
C ILE A 180 52.71 -5.51 -16.30
N ARG A 181 53.10 -6.53 -15.52
CA ARG A 181 54.26 -6.51 -14.60
C ARG A 181 55.54 -6.02 -15.29
N ARG A 182 55.84 -6.54 -16.47
CA ARG A 182 57.06 -6.19 -17.25
C ARG A 182 57.10 -4.72 -17.68
N ASN A 183 55.95 -4.06 -17.84
CA ASN A 183 55.84 -2.68 -18.33
C ASN A 183 55.44 -1.66 -17.23
N THR A 184 55.52 -2.06 -15.95
CA THR A 184 55.07 -1.24 -14.79
C THR A 184 56.00 -1.30 -13.59
N GLY A 185 56.58 -2.46 -13.28
CA GLY A 185 57.25 -2.71 -11.98
C GLY A 185 56.27 -2.89 -10.81
N GLU A 186 55.17 -2.13 -10.76
CA GLU A 186 54.16 -2.20 -9.70
C GLU A 186 52.89 -3.00 -10.10
N PRO A 187 52.26 -3.75 -9.17
CA PRO A 187 51.02 -4.50 -9.47
C PRO A 187 49.79 -3.59 -9.69
N ILE A 188 49.41 -3.38 -10.96
CA ILE A 188 48.17 -2.68 -11.30
C ILE A 188 46.93 -3.56 -11.05
N HIS A 189 45.92 -2.99 -10.38
CA HIS A 189 44.61 -3.61 -10.19
C HIS A 189 43.86 -3.77 -11.53
N LEU A 190 43.47 -5.01 -11.88
CA LEU A 190 42.70 -5.29 -13.10
C LEU A 190 41.20 -4.99 -12.90
N PRO A 191 40.51 -4.37 -13.87
CA PRO A 191 39.05 -4.29 -13.83
C PRO A 191 38.43 -5.69 -13.96
N PRO A 192 37.17 -5.90 -13.51
CA PRO A 192 36.43 -7.12 -13.81
C PRO A 192 36.23 -7.29 -15.33
N TYR A 193 35.86 -8.50 -15.74
CA TYR A 193 35.43 -8.74 -17.11
C TYR A 193 34.14 -7.96 -17.42
N SER A 194 34.10 -7.38 -18.63
CA SER A 194 32.87 -6.86 -19.21
C SER A 194 31.90 -8.02 -19.44
N LEU A 195 30.61 -7.74 -19.28
CA LEU A 195 29.53 -8.66 -19.65
C LEU A 195 29.68 -9.07 -21.13
N SER A 196 29.42 -10.34 -21.43
CA SER A 196 29.26 -10.77 -22.82
C SER A 196 28.03 -10.08 -23.45
N PRO A 197 27.92 -9.98 -24.79
CA PRO A 197 26.75 -9.39 -25.43
C PRO A 197 25.43 -10.03 -24.97
N ILE A 198 25.43 -11.35 -24.76
CA ILE A 198 24.28 -12.12 -24.25
C ILE A 198 23.95 -11.73 -22.80
N GLN A 199 24.96 -11.66 -21.92
CA GLN A 199 24.76 -11.24 -20.53
C GLN A 199 24.27 -9.80 -20.43
N SER A 200 24.82 -8.90 -21.25
CA SER A 200 24.39 -7.50 -21.32
C SER A 200 22.95 -7.38 -21.79
N GLN A 201 22.53 -8.17 -22.79
CA GLN A 201 21.15 -8.21 -23.27
C GLN A 201 20.19 -8.77 -22.21
N GLN A 202 20.58 -9.83 -21.49
CA GLN A 202 19.80 -10.40 -20.39
C GLN A 202 19.58 -9.37 -19.26
N ILE A 203 20.63 -8.67 -18.84
CA ILE A 203 20.56 -7.63 -17.80
C ILE A 203 19.75 -6.41 -18.26
N GLU A 204 19.84 -6.02 -19.53
CA GLU A 204 18.99 -4.96 -20.08
C GLU A 204 17.51 -5.37 -20.09
N GLU A 205 17.21 -6.62 -20.45
CA GLU A 205 15.84 -7.13 -20.42
C GLU A 205 15.29 -7.26 -18.99
N GLU A 206 16.08 -7.80 -18.05
CA GLU A 206 15.72 -7.86 -16.62
C GLU A 206 15.44 -6.46 -16.06
N ALA A 207 16.31 -5.48 -16.33
CA ALA A 207 16.09 -4.09 -15.95
C ALA A 207 14.81 -3.51 -16.56
N ARG A 208 14.53 -3.81 -17.84
CA ARG A 208 13.30 -3.38 -18.54
C ARG A 208 12.05 -4.01 -17.92
N GLN A 209 12.09 -5.28 -17.56
CA GLN A 209 11.01 -5.98 -16.85
C GLN A 209 10.80 -5.42 -15.43
N ALA A 210 11.89 -5.12 -14.70
CA ALA A 210 11.83 -4.51 -13.37
C ALA A 210 11.21 -3.09 -13.41
N VAL A 211 11.60 -2.26 -14.38
CA VAL A 211 10.99 -0.92 -14.58
C VAL A 211 9.50 -1.03 -14.91
N ALA A 212 9.10 -1.98 -15.77
CA ALA A 212 7.69 -2.21 -16.07
C ALA A 212 6.89 -2.65 -14.82
N HIS A 213 7.44 -3.57 -14.02
CA HIS A 213 6.85 -4.03 -12.76
C HIS A 213 6.68 -2.88 -11.74
N VAL A 214 7.73 -2.08 -11.51
CA VAL A 214 7.66 -0.92 -10.61
C VAL A 214 6.65 0.13 -11.09
N THR A 215 6.54 0.34 -12.40
CA THR A 215 5.56 1.27 -13.00
C THR A 215 4.12 0.80 -12.74
N GLU A 216 3.85 -0.51 -12.89
CA GLU A 216 2.54 -1.09 -12.61
C GLU A 216 2.20 -1.08 -11.11
N GLU A 217 3.15 -1.40 -10.22
CA GLU A 217 2.91 -1.27 -8.77
C GLU A 217 2.70 0.19 -8.34
N PHE A 218 3.39 1.16 -8.94
CA PHE A 218 3.12 2.59 -8.69
C PHE A 218 1.72 3.00 -9.18
N ARG A 219 1.27 2.50 -10.33
CA ARG A 219 -0.11 2.68 -10.82
C ARG A 219 -1.13 2.09 -9.84
N ARG A 220 -0.91 0.85 -9.37
CA ARG A 220 -1.74 0.17 -8.35
C ARG A 220 -1.73 0.89 -7.01
N PHE A 221 -0.59 1.43 -6.59
CA PHE A 221 -0.47 2.23 -5.37
C PHE A 221 -1.30 3.51 -5.47
N ARG A 222 -1.19 4.26 -6.58
CA ARG A 222 -2.01 5.46 -6.81
C ARG A 222 -3.51 5.15 -6.81
N VAL A 223 -3.94 4.05 -7.42
CA VAL A 223 -5.35 3.61 -7.39
C VAL A 223 -5.78 3.22 -5.97
N ARG A 224 -4.98 2.46 -5.22
CA ARG A 224 -5.25 2.10 -3.81
C ARG A 224 -5.37 3.34 -2.92
N ALA A 225 -4.45 4.29 -3.04
CA ALA A 225 -4.46 5.55 -2.28
C ALA A 225 -5.69 6.41 -2.61
N GLU A 226 -6.07 6.51 -3.89
CA GLU A 226 -7.26 7.25 -4.32
C GLU A 226 -8.57 6.60 -3.82
N VAL A 227 -8.65 5.27 -3.81
CA VAL A 227 -9.79 4.53 -3.24
C VAL A 227 -9.84 4.70 -1.72
N ALA A 228 -8.72 4.57 -1.01
CA ALA A 228 -8.65 4.77 0.44
C ALA A 228 -9.04 6.21 0.83
N ARG A 229 -8.59 7.21 0.07
CA ARG A 229 -9.01 8.62 0.25
C ARG A 229 -10.52 8.77 0.08
N LYS A 230 -11.10 8.22 -1.00
CA LYS A 230 -12.55 8.26 -1.25
C LYS A 230 -13.36 7.52 -0.19
N GLN A 231 -12.82 6.45 0.39
CA GLN A 231 -13.43 5.75 1.53
C GLN A 231 -13.39 6.62 2.80
N ALA A 232 -12.28 7.30 3.09
CA ALA A 232 -12.18 8.24 4.20
C ALA A 232 -13.10 9.47 4.02
N ASP A 233 -13.16 10.04 2.82
CA ASP A 233 -14.11 11.13 2.50
C ASP A 233 -15.58 10.67 2.67
N ALA A 234 -15.88 9.41 2.35
CA ALA A 234 -17.20 8.83 2.53
C ALA A 234 -17.54 8.57 4.01
N THR A 235 -16.60 8.06 4.82
CA THR A 235 -16.83 7.89 6.27
C THR A 235 -16.92 9.22 7.00
N VAL A 236 -16.12 10.23 6.62
CA VAL A 236 -16.26 11.61 7.14
C VAL A 236 -17.63 12.19 6.80
N LYS A 237 -18.12 12.04 5.56
CA LYS A 237 -19.48 12.46 5.19
C LYS A 237 -20.58 11.68 5.92
N ALA A 238 -20.40 10.39 6.15
CA ALA A 238 -21.33 9.58 6.92
C ALA A 238 -21.39 10.01 8.39
N LEU A 239 -20.23 10.29 9.01
CA LEU A 239 -20.13 10.83 10.37
C LEU A 239 -20.70 12.24 10.47
N GLN A 240 -20.45 13.12 9.49
CA GLN A 240 -21.07 14.46 9.44
C GLN A 240 -22.60 14.37 9.32
N SER A 241 -23.12 13.49 8.45
CA SER A 241 -24.56 13.24 8.31
C SER A 241 -25.17 12.68 9.61
N ASN A 242 -24.52 11.70 10.24
CA ASN A 242 -24.96 11.13 11.50
C ASN A 242 -24.92 12.16 12.64
N ASN A 243 -23.85 12.95 12.76
CA ASN A 243 -23.74 14.02 13.76
C ASN A 243 -24.81 15.10 13.56
N VAL A 244 -25.15 15.46 12.32
CA VAL A 244 -26.25 16.39 12.01
C VAL A 244 -27.62 15.79 12.39
N GLN A 245 -27.87 14.51 12.10
CA GLN A 245 -29.10 13.82 12.51
C GLN A 245 -29.21 13.68 14.04
N THR A 246 -28.12 13.37 14.73
CA THR A 246 -28.07 13.24 16.19
C THR A 246 -28.22 14.62 16.86
N ALA A 247 -27.56 15.66 16.34
CA ALA A 247 -27.76 17.04 16.80
C ALA A 247 -29.20 17.52 16.54
N GLN A 248 -29.81 17.14 15.42
CA GLN A 248 -31.22 17.42 15.16
C GLN A 248 -32.14 16.74 16.20
N ARG A 249 -31.94 15.44 16.49
CA ARG A 249 -32.69 14.73 17.55
C ARG A 249 -32.48 15.33 18.95
N HIS A 250 -31.28 15.81 19.24
CA HIS A 250 -30.97 16.52 20.49
C HIS A 250 -31.69 17.89 20.54
N ILE A 251 -31.79 18.61 19.42
CA ILE A 251 -32.60 19.85 19.32
C ILE A 251 -34.10 19.55 19.46
N GLU A 252 -34.56 18.42 18.92
CA GLU A 252 -35.91 17.88 19.10
C GLU A 252 -36.14 17.31 20.53
N GLY A 253 -35.09 17.30 21.37
CA GLY A 253 -35.17 17.08 22.82
C GLY A 253 -35.39 15.64 23.28
N GLN A 254 -35.21 14.65 22.39
CA GLN A 254 -35.82 13.34 22.56
C GLN A 254 -35.04 12.32 23.42
N ASP A 255 -33.74 12.55 23.70
CA ASP A 255 -32.83 11.49 24.19
C ASP A 255 -31.90 11.89 25.36
N LEU A 256 -32.20 13.00 26.06
CA LEU A 256 -31.33 13.65 27.06
C LEU A 256 -30.98 12.79 28.31
N ALA A 257 -31.64 11.63 28.48
CA ALA A 257 -31.37 10.70 29.59
C ALA A 257 -30.35 9.62 29.21
N THR A 258 -30.41 9.09 27.99
CA THR A 258 -29.51 8.04 27.50
C THR A 258 -28.12 8.62 27.22
N GLU A 259 -28.04 9.84 26.70
CA GLU A 259 -26.81 10.59 26.49
C GLU A 259 -26.06 10.83 27.82
N LEU A 260 -26.78 11.06 28.93
CA LEU A 260 -26.19 11.23 30.26
C LEU A 260 -25.63 9.90 30.80
N GLU A 261 -26.27 8.78 30.49
CA GLU A 261 -25.81 7.44 30.85
C GLU A 261 -24.59 7.00 30.00
N GLN A 262 -24.60 7.27 28.69
CA GLN A 262 -23.46 7.04 27.80
C GLN A 262 -22.25 7.93 28.19
N ALA A 263 -22.48 9.20 28.51
CA ALA A 263 -21.40 10.09 28.95
C ALA A 263 -20.76 9.65 30.29
N ARG A 264 -21.43 8.81 31.08
CA ARG A 264 -20.83 8.18 32.28
C ARG A 264 -19.99 6.96 31.90
N THR A 265 -20.50 6.07 31.05
CA THR A 265 -19.76 4.86 30.65
C THR A 265 -18.54 5.20 29.79
N ASP A 266 -18.60 6.25 28.96
CA ASP A 266 -17.45 6.78 28.22
C ASP A 266 -16.40 7.40 29.17
N HIS A 267 -16.83 8.11 30.22
CA HIS A 267 -15.91 8.65 31.23
C HIS A 267 -15.22 7.54 32.03
N GLU A 268 -15.95 6.51 32.44
CA GLU A 268 -15.40 5.34 33.15
C GLU A 268 -14.37 4.59 32.30
N GLN A 269 -14.64 4.41 31.00
CA GLN A 269 -13.69 3.82 30.06
C GLN A 269 -12.43 4.68 29.86
N LEU A 270 -12.58 6.01 29.72
CA LEU A 270 -11.44 6.93 29.61
C LEU A 270 -10.60 7.02 30.89
N GLU A 271 -11.24 6.90 32.06
CA GLU A 271 -10.58 6.89 33.35
C GLU A 271 -9.80 5.59 33.57
N LYS A 272 -10.38 4.44 33.19
CA LYS A 272 -9.66 3.17 33.16
C LYS A 272 -8.46 3.21 32.20
N LEU A 273 -8.65 3.66 30.96
CA LEU A 273 -7.56 3.76 29.98
C LEU A 273 -6.40 4.63 30.49
N ARG A 274 -6.69 5.70 31.24
CA ARG A 274 -5.66 6.54 31.89
C ARG A 274 -4.94 5.80 33.03
N ALA A 275 -5.63 4.99 33.81
CA ALA A 275 -5.01 4.15 34.83
C ALA A 275 -4.09 3.09 34.20
N ASP A 276 -4.59 2.37 33.18
CA ASP A 276 -3.83 1.34 32.45
C ASP A 276 -2.54 1.94 31.81
N PHE A 277 -2.58 3.17 31.28
CA PHE A 277 -1.40 3.89 30.78
C PHE A 277 -0.44 4.33 31.90
N ALA A 278 -0.95 4.82 33.04
CA ALA A 278 -0.11 5.24 34.16
C ALA A 278 0.62 4.05 34.83
N GLU A 279 0.00 2.86 34.85
CA GLU A 279 0.64 1.63 35.31
C GLU A 279 1.79 1.20 34.37
N GLN A 280 1.61 1.32 33.05
CA GLN A 280 2.68 1.06 32.08
C GLN A 280 3.86 2.04 32.21
N GLU A 281 3.59 3.34 32.38
CA GLU A 281 4.64 4.34 32.61
C GLU A 281 5.41 4.07 33.91
N ALA A 282 4.71 3.70 34.99
CA ALA A 282 5.34 3.30 36.25
C ALA A 282 6.20 2.04 36.09
N GLN A 283 5.72 1.01 35.39
CA GLN A 283 6.44 -0.24 35.15
C GLN A 283 7.71 -0.02 34.31
N TRP A 284 7.64 0.79 33.25
CA TRP A 284 8.81 1.13 32.43
C TRP A 284 9.83 1.96 33.21
N LYS A 285 9.37 2.85 34.10
CA LYS A 285 10.25 3.62 34.98
C LYS A 285 10.95 2.73 36.00
N GLU A 286 10.26 1.80 36.66
CA GLU A 286 10.87 0.84 37.58
C GLU A 286 11.91 -0.03 36.86
N ALA A 287 11.58 -0.55 35.68
CA ALA A 287 12.53 -1.32 34.86
C ALA A 287 13.77 -0.51 34.44
N TYR A 288 13.59 0.78 34.12
CA TYR A 288 14.69 1.69 33.81
C TYR A 288 15.57 1.97 35.05
N ASP A 289 14.96 2.27 36.20
CA ASP A 289 15.68 2.55 37.44
C ASP A 289 16.47 1.31 37.93
N VAL A 290 15.93 0.10 37.75
CA VAL A 290 16.65 -1.18 37.97
C VAL A 290 17.85 -1.31 37.03
N LEU A 291 17.66 -1.13 35.71
CA LEU A 291 18.75 -1.21 34.73
C LEU A 291 19.83 -0.14 34.97
N LEU A 292 19.45 1.05 35.43
CA LEU A 292 20.37 2.13 35.79
C LEU A 292 21.16 1.80 37.07
N HIS A 293 20.51 1.19 38.07
CA HIS A 293 21.17 0.71 39.28
C HIS A 293 22.18 -0.40 38.98
N GLU A 294 21.78 -1.39 38.17
CA GLU A 294 22.69 -2.42 37.65
C GLU A 294 23.87 -1.79 36.92
N ASN A 295 23.62 -0.89 35.96
CA ASN A 295 24.69 -0.26 35.17
C ASN A 295 25.70 0.51 36.03
N ASN A 296 25.24 1.16 37.10
CA ASN A 296 26.11 1.86 38.05
C ASN A 296 26.89 0.90 38.96
N ALA A 297 26.28 -0.18 39.44
CA ALA A 297 26.98 -1.22 40.20
C ALA A 297 28.09 -1.87 39.35
N LEU A 298 27.76 -2.20 38.09
CA LEU A 298 28.66 -2.86 37.14
C LEU A 298 29.87 -2.02 36.73
N LYS A 299 29.76 -0.69 36.78
CA LYS A 299 30.85 0.27 36.56
C LYS A 299 31.82 0.38 37.75
N SER A 300 31.47 -0.14 38.92
CA SER A 300 32.14 0.26 40.18
C SER A 300 33.35 -0.59 40.59
N SER A 301 33.40 -1.90 40.27
CA SER A 301 34.54 -2.76 40.65
C SER A 301 34.56 -4.12 39.95
N GLY A 302 35.52 -4.35 39.03
CA GLY A 302 36.00 -5.68 38.63
C GLY A 302 35.00 -6.65 37.98
N SER A 303 33.76 -6.22 37.75
CA SER A 303 32.62 -7.07 37.44
C SER A 303 32.45 -7.44 35.97
N GLU A 304 33.33 -7.01 35.06
CA GLU A 304 33.17 -7.21 33.60
C GLU A 304 33.01 -8.68 33.18
N ALA A 305 33.73 -9.60 33.82
CA ALA A 305 33.60 -11.04 33.54
C ALA A 305 32.21 -11.58 33.94
N LEU A 306 31.66 -11.08 35.05
CA LEU A 306 30.34 -11.45 35.57
C LEU A 306 29.22 -10.75 34.78
N LEU A 307 29.47 -9.52 34.31
CA LEU A 307 28.62 -8.82 33.35
C LEU A 307 28.52 -9.57 32.03
N ALA A 308 29.65 -10.02 31.48
CA ALA A 308 29.68 -10.82 30.26
C ALA A 308 28.99 -12.18 30.44
N ALA A 309 28.95 -12.74 31.66
CA ALA A 309 28.14 -13.92 31.97
C ALA A 309 26.64 -13.58 32.01
N GLN A 310 26.24 -12.51 32.71
CA GLN A 310 24.85 -12.05 32.79
C GLN A 310 24.29 -11.61 31.43
N TRP A 311 25.10 -10.98 30.56
CA TRP A 311 24.71 -10.62 29.19
C TRP A 311 24.49 -11.86 28.33
N ARG A 312 25.36 -12.89 28.42
CA ARG A 312 25.12 -14.18 27.75
C ARG A 312 23.83 -14.82 28.25
N GLN A 313 23.63 -14.90 29.57
CA GLN A 313 22.41 -15.46 30.16
C GLN A 313 21.14 -14.72 29.75
N ARG A 314 21.15 -13.36 29.74
CA ARG A 314 20.01 -12.55 29.28
C ARG A 314 19.77 -12.69 27.78
N TYR A 315 20.83 -12.77 26.97
CA TYR A 315 20.73 -13.04 25.54
C TYR A 315 20.14 -14.42 25.26
N GLU A 316 20.64 -15.48 25.91
CA GLU A 316 20.13 -16.85 25.82
C GLU A 316 18.66 -16.96 26.28
N THR A 317 18.29 -16.25 27.33
CA THR A 317 16.90 -16.17 27.81
C THR A 317 16.00 -15.50 26.76
N CYS A 318 16.40 -14.33 26.25
CA CYS A 318 15.67 -13.61 25.21
C CYS A 318 15.60 -14.40 23.89
N LEU A 319 16.63 -15.19 23.57
CA LEU A 319 16.66 -16.08 22.42
C LEU A 319 15.65 -17.23 22.58
N MET A 320 15.62 -17.89 23.75
CA MET A 320 14.61 -18.92 24.04
C MET A 320 13.19 -18.36 24.09
N GLU A 321 12.99 -17.14 24.61
CA GLU A 321 11.68 -16.47 24.59
C GLU A 321 11.23 -16.14 23.17
N LYS A 322 12.15 -15.70 22.31
CA LYS A 322 11.91 -15.51 20.88
C LYS A 322 11.54 -16.83 20.19
N GLU A 323 12.34 -17.89 20.36
CA GLU A 323 12.07 -19.21 19.76
C GLU A 323 10.74 -19.80 20.25
N LYS A 324 10.39 -19.61 21.53
CA LYS A 324 9.11 -19.98 22.11
C LYS A 324 7.94 -19.17 21.53
N ALA A 325 8.12 -17.88 21.28
CA ALA A 325 7.12 -17.03 20.63
C ALA A 325 6.93 -17.37 19.14
N GLU A 326 8.03 -17.62 18.41
CA GLU A 326 7.99 -18.08 17.01
C GLU A 326 7.32 -19.46 16.91
N THR A 327 7.59 -20.38 17.85
CA THR A 327 6.92 -21.68 17.97
C THR A 327 5.43 -21.54 18.28
N ALA A 328 5.05 -20.64 19.20
CA ALA A 328 3.66 -20.36 19.51
C ALA A 328 2.89 -19.79 18.30
N LEU A 329 3.49 -18.82 17.58
CA LEU A 329 2.94 -18.27 16.34
C LEU A 329 2.85 -19.32 15.22
N ALA A 330 3.80 -20.24 15.12
CA ALA A 330 3.72 -21.35 14.15
C ALA A 330 2.54 -22.30 14.47
N ILE A 331 2.34 -22.64 15.75
CA ILE A 331 1.20 -23.44 16.21
C ILE A 331 -0.13 -22.69 15.98
N GLU A 332 -0.18 -21.39 16.24
CA GLU A 332 -1.38 -20.57 16.03
C GLU A 332 -1.73 -20.43 14.54
N ARG A 333 -0.74 -20.18 13.67
CA ARG A 333 -0.90 -20.21 12.22
C ARG A 333 -1.41 -21.58 11.73
N GLN A 334 -0.91 -22.67 12.30
CA GLN A 334 -1.39 -24.02 11.97
C GLN A 334 -2.84 -24.25 12.44
N LYS A 335 -3.22 -23.75 13.64
CA LYS A 335 -4.61 -23.78 14.14
C LYS A 335 -5.54 -22.99 13.22
N LEU A 336 -5.21 -21.73 12.90
CA LEU A 336 -5.97 -20.88 11.98
C LEU A 336 -6.11 -21.52 10.60
N SER A 337 -5.05 -22.17 10.10
CA SER A 337 -5.10 -22.90 8.83
C SER A 337 -6.01 -24.12 8.88
N LYS A 338 -6.04 -24.88 9.99
CA LYS A 338 -7.00 -25.99 10.20
C LYS A 338 -8.42 -25.45 10.29
N GLU A 339 -8.65 -24.45 11.13
CA GLU A 339 -9.97 -23.89 11.38
C GLU A 339 -10.57 -23.25 10.12
N SER A 340 -9.75 -22.60 9.28
CA SER A 340 -10.16 -22.17 7.94
C SER A 340 -10.53 -23.34 7.02
N HIS A 341 -9.90 -24.51 7.18
CA HIS A 341 -10.17 -25.70 6.36
C HIS A 341 -11.43 -26.44 6.83
N ASP A 342 -11.66 -26.49 8.15
CA ASP A 342 -12.84 -27.09 8.77
C ASP A 342 -14.09 -26.24 8.51
N ARG A 343 -14.03 -24.91 8.66
CA ARG A 343 -15.13 -24.00 8.28
C ARG A 343 -15.53 -24.17 6.80
N LYS A 344 -14.56 -24.30 5.88
CA LYS A 344 -14.82 -24.59 4.45
C LYS A 344 -15.50 -25.96 4.23
N LYS A 345 -15.19 -26.95 5.07
CA LYS A 345 -15.78 -28.29 5.02
C LYS A 345 -17.21 -28.32 5.58
N GLU A 346 -17.48 -27.57 6.64
CA GLU A 346 -18.82 -27.37 7.20
C GLU A 346 -19.75 -26.65 6.22
N ASP A 347 -19.30 -25.53 5.62
CA ASP A 347 -20.10 -24.84 4.61
C ASP A 347 -20.33 -25.73 3.37
N ALA A 348 -19.34 -26.52 2.93
CA ALA A 348 -19.55 -27.49 1.84
C ALA A 348 -20.67 -28.50 2.15
N GLY A 349 -20.68 -29.11 3.35
CA GLY A 349 -21.75 -30.03 3.76
C GLY A 349 -23.12 -29.37 3.89
N LYS A 350 -23.15 -28.10 4.32
CA LYS A 350 -24.36 -27.27 4.43
C LYS A 350 -24.98 -26.94 3.06
N TYR A 351 -24.17 -26.71 2.02
CA TYR A 351 -24.65 -26.61 0.65
C TYR A 351 -25.08 -27.97 0.07
N GLU A 352 -24.38 -29.06 0.40
CA GLU A 352 -24.77 -30.41 -0.03
C GLU A 352 -26.13 -30.84 0.55
N SER A 353 -26.40 -30.56 1.84
CA SER A 353 -27.72 -30.81 2.45
C SER A 353 -28.81 -30.03 1.72
N LYS A 354 -28.64 -28.71 1.56
CA LYS A 354 -29.60 -27.87 0.82
C LYS A 354 -29.86 -28.37 -0.61
N TYR A 355 -28.84 -28.92 -1.28
CA TYR A 355 -29.00 -29.49 -2.61
C TYR A 355 -29.78 -30.82 -2.60
N LYS A 356 -29.60 -31.66 -1.57
CA LYS A 356 -30.44 -32.86 -1.35
C LYS A 356 -31.89 -32.46 -1.04
N ASP A 357 -32.10 -31.52 -0.13
CA ASP A 357 -33.42 -31.01 0.25
C ASP A 357 -34.17 -30.40 -0.95
N LEU A 358 -33.46 -29.62 -1.79
CA LEU A 358 -34.02 -29.05 -3.02
C LEU A 358 -34.32 -30.13 -4.08
N LYS A 359 -33.49 -31.17 -4.20
CA LYS A 359 -33.72 -32.30 -5.10
C LYS A 359 -34.90 -33.17 -4.65
N GLU A 360 -35.06 -33.34 -3.34
CA GLU A 360 -36.22 -33.97 -2.68
C GLU A 360 -37.50 -33.15 -2.91
N SER A 361 -37.46 -31.82 -2.70
CA SER A 361 -38.62 -30.95 -2.92
C SER A 361 -39.03 -30.90 -4.40
N PHE A 362 -38.08 -30.89 -5.35
CA PHE A 362 -38.37 -31.06 -6.77
C PHE A 362 -38.96 -32.44 -7.09
N ARG A 363 -38.52 -33.52 -6.44
CA ARG A 363 -39.09 -34.87 -6.59
C ARG A 363 -40.54 -34.92 -6.09
N LEU A 364 -40.82 -34.35 -4.93
CA LEU A 364 -42.18 -34.23 -4.40
C LEU A 364 -43.05 -33.33 -5.28
N TYR A 365 -42.53 -32.20 -5.76
CA TYR A 365 -43.27 -31.30 -6.67
C TYR A 365 -43.63 -32.01 -7.97
N ARG A 366 -42.70 -32.76 -8.59
CA ARG A 366 -42.99 -33.57 -9.79
C ARG A 366 -44.04 -34.65 -9.52
N LYS A 367 -43.98 -35.32 -8.36
CA LYS A 367 -45.00 -36.30 -7.95
C LYS A 367 -46.37 -35.62 -7.82
N LYS A 368 -46.47 -34.56 -7.03
CA LYS A 368 -47.72 -33.84 -6.75
C LYS A 368 -48.29 -33.18 -8.01
N ALA A 369 -47.45 -32.65 -8.90
CA ALA A 369 -47.88 -32.12 -10.20
C ALA A 369 -48.48 -33.22 -11.09
N LYS A 370 -47.86 -34.42 -11.14
CA LYS A 370 -48.45 -35.57 -11.85
C LYS A 370 -49.79 -35.99 -11.21
N GLU A 371 -49.82 -36.09 -9.88
CA GLU A 371 -51.00 -36.46 -9.09
C GLU A 371 -52.18 -35.49 -9.31
N ILE A 372 -51.94 -34.17 -9.37
CA ILE A 372 -52.94 -33.17 -9.72
C ILE A 372 -53.42 -33.33 -11.18
N PHE A 373 -52.50 -33.58 -12.11
CA PHE A 373 -52.84 -33.78 -13.53
C PHE A 373 -53.69 -35.06 -13.74
N GLU A 374 -53.35 -36.12 -13.02
CA GLU A 374 -54.03 -37.42 -13.01
C GLU A 374 -55.41 -37.32 -12.32
N ALA A 375 -55.54 -36.51 -11.26
CA ALA A 375 -56.83 -36.18 -10.64
C ALA A 375 -57.72 -35.31 -11.53
N GLN A 376 -57.16 -34.32 -12.24
CA GLN A 376 -57.89 -33.53 -13.24
C GLN A 376 -58.34 -34.39 -14.43
N GLN A 377 -57.52 -35.35 -14.87
CA GLN A 377 -57.89 -36.30 -15.92
C GLN A 377 -59.00 -37.28 -15.49
N ASN A 378 -59.05 -37.64 -14.20
CA ASN A 378 -60.10 -38.48 -13.62
C ASN A 378 -61.36 -37.71 -13.16
N GLY A 379 -61.36 -36.38 -13.26
CA GLY A 379 -62.57 -35.55 -13.12
C GLY A 379 -62.97 -35.11 -11.70
N ASP A 380 -62.15 -35.34 -10.68
CA ASP A 380 -62.52 -35.07 -9.27
C ASP A 380 -62.18 -33.62 -8.85
N MET A 381 -63.04 -32.69 -9.26
CA MET A 381 -62.72 -31.25 -9.38
C MET A 381 -63.26 -30.40 -8.20
N ALA A 382 -62.91 -30.74 -6.95
CA ALA A 382 -63.55 -30.18 -5.75
C ALA A 382 -62.63 -29.54 -4.67
N VAL A 383 -61.31 -29.77 -4.68
CA VAL A 383 -60.47 -29.54 -3.46
C VAL A 383 -59.45 -28.40 -3.56
N ILE A 384 -59.04 -27.96 -4.76
CA ILE A 384 -57.89 -27.04 -4.94
C ILE A 384 -58.34 -25.62 -5.39
N GLN A 385 -59.11 -24.93 -4.54
CA GLN A 385 -59.49 -23.53 -4.81
C GLN A 385 -59.49 -22.58 -3.58
N ASN A 386 -59.25 -23.07 -2.36
CA ASN A 386 -59.48 -22.33 -1.10
C ASN A 386 -58.22 -21.88 -0.32
N MET A 387 -57.01 -21.97 -0.86
CA MET A 387 -55.79 -21.42 -0.20
C MET A 387 -54.79 -20.88 -1.22
N GLY A 388 -54.71 -19.55 -1.40
CA GLY A 388 -53.73 -18.95 -2.32
C GLY A 388 -53.57 -17.43 -2.35
N ASP A 389 -54.47 -16.63 -1.78
CA ASP A 389 -54.55 -15.20 -2.13
C ASP A 389 -53.42 -14.32 -1.54
N SER A 390 -53.15 -14.39 -0.22
CA SER A 390 -52.18 -13.49 0.43
C SER A 390 -50.76 -13.56 -0.13
N SER A 391 -50.30 -14.76 -0.52
CA SER A 391 -48.94 -14.97 -1.07
C SER A 391 -48.77 -14.32 -2.45
N SER A 392 -49.87 -14.13 -3.18
CA SER A 392 -49.89 -13.47 -4.49
C SER A 392 -49.59 -11.97 -4.37
N GLU A 393 -50.09 -11.32 -3.32
CA GLU A 393 -49.94 -9.87 -3.09
C GLU A 393 -48.49 -9.49 -2.76
N ASP A 394 -47.84 -10.18 -1.80
CA ASP A 394 -46.45 -9.90 -1.41
C ASP A 394 -45.46 -10.09 -2.58
N ALA A 395 -45.72 -11.04 -3.47
CA ALA A 395 -44.93 -11.24 -4.69
C ALA A 395 -45.08 -10.05 -5.66
N LYS A 396 -46.30 -9.54 -5.89
CA LYS A 396 -46.56 -8.35 -6.71
C LYS A 396 -45.89 -7.11 -6.11
N ILE A 397 -46.02 -6.91 -4.80
CA ILE A 397 -45.42 -5.76 -4.08
C ILE A 397 -43.89 -5.80 -4.18
N SER A 398 -43.28 -6.98 -4.00
CA SER A 398 -41.83 -7.16 -4.12
C SER A 398 -41.32 -6.91 -5.55
N TYR A 399 -42.06 -7.38 -6.55
CA TYR A 399 -41.77 -7.11 -7.97
C TYR A 399 -41.90 -5.61 -8.31
N LEU A 400 -42.96 -4.96 -7.83
CA LEU A 400 -43.22 -3.53 -8.06
C LEU A 400 -42.13 -2.65 -7.42
N ARG A 401 -41.69 -2.94 -6.18
CA ARG A 401 -40.57 -2.24 -5.55
C ARG A 401 -39.31 -2.30 -6.41
N ASN A 402 -38.99 -3.48 -6.95
CA ASN A 402 -37.83 -3.67 -7.83
C ASN A 402 -37.98 -2.86 -9.14
N LEU A 403 -39.17 -2.89 -9.78
CA LEU A 403 -39.41 -2.04 -10.96
C LEU A 403 -39.27 -0.55 -10.66
N MET A 404 -39.78 -0.06 -9.52
CA MET A 404 -39.69 1.35 -9.15
C MET A 404 -38.26 1.81 -8.86
N VAL A 405 -37.45 0.97 -8.19
CA VAL A 405 -36.02 1.27 -7.97
C VAL A 405 -35.29 1.41 -9.31
N ASN A 406 -35.47 0.44 -10.21
CA ASN A 406 -34.83 0.50 -11.53
C ASN A 406 -35.38 1.64 -12.39
N TYR A 407 -36.67 1.95 -12.32
CA TYR A 407 -37.32 3.08 -13.01
C TYR A 407 -36.65 4.40 -12.65
N LEU A 408 -36.47 4.68 -11.36
CA LEU A 408 -35.87 5.93 -10.88
C LEU A 408 -34.39 6.09 -11.27
N SER A 409 -33.67 5.00 -11.53
CA SER A 409 -32.27 5.01 -11.99
C SER A 409 -32.08 4.83 -13.50
N SER A 410 -33.16 4.67 -14.27
CA SER A 410 -33.08 4.33 -15.71
C SER A 410 -33.18 5.53 -16.66
N ASP A 411 -32.61 5.35 -17.84
CA ASP A 411 -32.64 6.33 -18.93
C ASP A 411 -34.08 6.54 -19.48
N PRO A 412 -34.45 7.72 -20.03
CA PRO A 412 -35.82 8.06 -20.40
C PRO A 412 -36.53 7.04 -21.31
N ALA A 413 -35.82 6.43 -22.25
CA ALA A 413 -36.36 5.43 -23.18
C ALA A 413 -36.69 4.09 -22.49
N VAL A 414 -35.89 3.69 -21.50
CA VAL A 414 -36.14 2.46 -20.70
C VAL A 414 -37.31 2.69 -19.74
N ARG A 415 -37.43 3.91 -19.20
CA ARG A 415 -38.53 4.31 -18.32
C ARG A 415 -39.91 4.18 -18.97
N GLU A 416 -40.06 4.50 -20.25
CA GLU A 416 -41.33 4.35 -20.98
C GLU A 416 -41.80 2.88 -21.07
N HIS A 417 -40.88 1.95 -21.31
CA HIS A 417 -41.19 0.52 -21.27
C HIS A 417 -41.55 0.04 -19.85
N MET A 418 -40.88 0.58 -18.82
CA MET A 418 -41.19 0.27 -17.42
C MET A 418 -42.53 0.84 -16.95
N GLU A 419 -42.95 2.01 -17.44
CA GLU A 419 -44.27 2.62 -17.15
C GLU A 419 -45.41 1.69 -17.56
N GLY A 420 -45.34 1.07 -18.75
CA GLY A 420 -46.35 0.09 -19.19
C GLY A 420 -46.41 -1.17 -18.33
N ALA A 421 -45.26 -1.66 -17.85
CA ALA A 421 -45.22 -2.79 -16.92
C ALA A 421 -45.77 -2.44 -15.53
N ILE A 422 -45.44 -1.25 -15.00
CA ILE A 422 -45.99 -0.72 -13.73
C ILE A 422 -47.52 -0.55 -13.83
N GLY A 423 -48.02 0.07 -14.91
CA GLY A 423 -49.46 0.25 -15.14
C GLY A 423 -50.21 -1.09 -15.22
N THR A 424 -49.58 -2.11 -15.84
CA THR A 424 -50.15 -3.47 -15.90
C THR A 424 -50.23 -4.13 -14.52
N VAL A 425 -49.19 -4.02 -13.69
CA VAL A 425 -49.18 -4.56 -12.31
C VAL A 425 -50.19 -3.82 -11.40
N LEU A 426 -50.32 -2.51 -11.56
CA LEU A 426 -51.26 -1.66 -10.81
C LEU A 426 -52.68 -1.64 -11.38
N LYS A 427 -52.95 -2.37 -12.47
CA LYS A 427 -54.25 -2.41 -13.17
C LYS A 427 -54.79 -1.02 -13.56
N PHE A 428 -53.91 -0.12 -13.98
CA PHE A 428 -54.31 1.18 -14.54
C PHE A 428 -55.19 0.98 -15.77
N SER A 429 -56.22 1.80 -15.92
CA SER A 429 -57.07 1.75 -17.13
C SER A 429 -56.32 2.31 -18.34
N SER A 430 -56.80 1.98 -19.54
CA SER A 430 -56.31 2.58 -20.79
C SER A 430 -56.35 4.12 -20.72
N ASP A 431 -57.36 4.69 -20.06
CA ASP A 431 -57.53 6.12 -19.90
C ASP A 431 -56.53 6.72 -18.89
N ASP A 432 -56.19 6.00 -17.81
CA ASP A 432 -55.13 6.43 -16.88
C ASP A 432 -53.78 6.50 -17.58
N CYS A 433 -53.42 5.47 -18.33
CA CYS A 433 -52.19 5.44 -19.14
C CYS A 433 -52.18 6.56 -20.19
N ALA A 434 -53.32 6.86 -20.82
CA ALA A 434 -53.45 7.98 -21.75
C ALA A 434 -53.30 9.35 -21.05
N ARG A 435 -53.87 9.55 -19.86
CA ARG A 435 -53.67 10.79 -19.06
C ARG A 435 -52.21 10.98 -18.68
N ILE A 436 -51.55 9.94 -18.16
CA ILE A 436 -50.13 9.97 -17.78
C ILE A 436 -49.26 10.34 -18.99
N THR A 437 -49.48 9.69 -20.13
CA THR A 437 -48.75 9.98 -21.39
C THR A 437 -48.96 11.42 -21.85
N LYS A 438 -50.18 11.96 -21.74
CA LYS A 438 -50.49 13.35 -22.10
C LYS A 438 -49.82 14.36 -21.15
N GLN A 439 -49.81 14.08 -19.84
CA GLN A 439 -49.15 14.90 -18.84
C GLN A 439 -47.62 14.89 -19.00
N LYS A 440 -47.04 13.74 -19.34
CA LYS A 440 -45.62 13.57 -19.66
C LYS A 440 -45.18 14.45 -20.84
N LYS A 441 -45.98 14.51 -21.92
CA LYS A 441 -45.72 15.42 -23.06
C LYS A 441 -45.74 16.90 -22.66
N LEU A 442 -46.76 17.34 -21.91
CA LEU A 442 -46.84 18.73 -21.43
C LEU A 442 -45.62 19.14 -20.58
N HIS A 443 -45.15 18.26 -19.69
CA HIS A 443 -43.92 18.47 -18.93
C HIS A 443 -42.67 18.51 -19.81
N GLN A 444 -42.60 17.69 -20.86
CA GLN A 444 -41.45 17.59 -21.76
C GLN A 444 -41.39 18.76 -22.77
N GLU A 445 -42.53 19.36 -23.10
CA GLU A 445 -42.69 20.58 -23.90
C GLU A 445 -42.51 21.87 -23.07
N GLY A 446 -42.10 21.76 -21.79
CA GLY A 446 -41.65 22.89 -20.97
C GLY A 446 -42.74 23.81 -20.42
N THR A 447 -44.03 23.50 -20.63
CA THR A 447 -45.15 24.32 -20.13
C THR A 447 -45.45 24.03 -18.66
N SER A 448 -44.58 24.52 -17.78
CA SER A 448 -44.74 24.39 -16.33
C SER A 448 -45.88 25.27 -15.79
N SER A 449 -47.11 24.75 -15.82
CA SER A 449 -48.13 25.14 -14.85
C SER A 449 -47.83 24.46 -13.52
N SER A 450 -47.23 25.19 -12.59
CA SER A 450 -46.97 24.75 -11.22
C SER A 450 -48.22 24.15 -10.57
N TRP A 451 -48.08 23.02 -9.87
CA TRP A 451 -49.19 22.45 -9.09
C TRP A 451 -49.45 23.19 -7.77
N PHE A 452 -48.54 24.10 -7.38
CA PHE A 452 -48.85 25.22 -6.48
C PHE A 452 -49.21 26.44 -7.34
N GLY A 453 -50.50 26.56 -7.65
CA GLY A 453 -51.16 27.62 -8.40
C GLY A 453 -52.65 27.54 -8.20
#